data_AF-A0A396ITH5-F1
#
_entry.id   AF-A0A396ITH5-F1
#
_cell.length_a   1.000
_cell.length_b   1.000
_cell.length_c   1.000
_cell.angle_alpha   90.00
_cell.angle_beta   90.00
_cell.angle_gamma   90.00
#
_symmetry.space_group_name_H-M   'P 1'
#
loop_
_entity.id
_entity.type
_entity.pdbx_description
1 polymer ?
#
loop_
_entity_poly.entity_id
_entity_poly.type
_entity_poly.pdbx_seq_one_letter_code
_entity_poly.pdbx_strand_id
1 'polypeptide(L)'
;MLQNLETLDVKGTDVRVLPNEVSKLKKLRHLIGCEISLILLKDEIGGMTSLQTLCYVDLNMKGVVKLITELGKLKQLKQLGLVQVGRETGMTLFSSLNELQQLEKLNIESKLTSNDEVIGLNLISPTPMVQNLRLHARLEKLPEWIPKLQNIVQLKLAFSHLNEDPMKSIQNLQNLLSLSIIGYAYESTSLQFQDGGFQKLKGLFHAQMRNLNSIVIEKGALVSLQNLEL
;
A
#
# COMPACT_ATOMS: atom_id res chain seq x y z
N MET A 1 19.95 13.34 -25.56
CA MET A 1 19.66 12.54 -24.34
C MET A 1 19.04 13.46 -23.29
N LEU A 2 18.00 13.01 -22.58
CA LEU A 2 17.25 13.81 -21.59
C LEU A 2 17.96 13.88 -20.22
N GLN A 3 19.21 14.37 -20.18
CA GLN A 3 20.08 14.30 -18.99
C GLN A 3 19.57 15.10 -17.77
N ASN A 4 18.64 16.04 -17.97
CA ASN A 4 18.05 16.86 -16.92
C ASN A 4 16.62 16.44 -16.54
N LEU A 5 16.12 15.33 -17.07
CA LEU A 5 14.75 14.91 -16.78
C LEU A 5 14.62 14.45 -15.32
N GLU A 6 13.75 15.13 -14.57
CA GLU A 6 13.42 14.78 -13.18
C GLU A 6 12.10 14.01 -13.06
N THR A 7 11.19 14.21 -14.01
CA THR A 7 9.87 13.56 -14.02
C THR A 7 9.61 12.91 -15.37
N LEU A 8 9.26 11.64 -15.35
CA LEU A 8 8.72 10.89 -16.47
C LEU A 8 7.31 10.44 -16.06
N ASP A 9 6.30 11.12 -16.60
CA ASP A 9 4.89 10.78 -16.41
C ASP A 9 4.33 10.22 -17.72
N VAL A 10 3.92 8.95 -17.69
CA VAL A 10 3.29 8.23 -18.80
C VAL A 10 1.84 7.86 -18.49
N LYS A 11 1.24 8.47 -17.45
CA LYS A 11 -0.16 8.27 -17.10
C LYS A 11 -1.08 8.71 -18.23
N GLY A 12 -2.14 7.94 -18.46
CA GLY A 12 -3.08 8.21 -19.54
C GLY A 12 -2.53 7.92 -20.94
N THR A 13 -1.39 7.24 -21.05
CA THR A 13 -0.83 6.73 -22.30
C THR A 13 -0.92 5.21 -22.35
N ASP A 14 -0.68 4.63 -23.53
CA ASP A 14 -0.57 3.17 -23.71
C ASP A 14 0.83 2.62 -23.40
N VAL A 15 1.74 3.45 -22.87
CA VAL A 15 3.10 3.02 -22.53
C VAL A 15 3.06 2.16 -21.28
N ARG A 16 3.18 0.84 -21.48
CA ARG A 16 3.25 -0.15 -20.39
C ARG A 16 4.67 -0.65 -20.12
N VAL A 17 5.50 -0.79 -21.15
CA VAL A 17 6.88 -1.28 -20.99
C VAL A 17 7.84 -0.11 -21.15
N LEU A 18 8.66 0.13 -20.13
CA LEU A 18 9.70 1.15 -20.19
C LEU A 18 10.99 0.56 -20.75
N PRO A 19 11.65 1.25 -21.70
CA PRO A 19 12.89 0.77 -22.29
C PRO A 19 14.06 0.92 -21.30
N ASN A 20 15.10 0.10 -21.47
CA ASN A 20 16.21 0.08 -20.52
C ASN A 20 16.99 1.41 -20.47
N GLU A 21 16.90 2.26 -21.49
CA GLU A 21 17.48 3.60 -21.52
C GLU A 21 16.98 4.52 -20.42
N VAL A 22 15.80 4.26 -19.83
CA VAL A 22 15.28 5.00 -18.67
C VAL A 22 16.27 4.93 -17.49
N SER A 23 17.01 3.82 -17.34
CA SER A 23 18.05 3.67 -16.30
C SER A 23 19.23 4.66 -16.43
N LYS A 24 19.39 5.27 -17.60
CA LYS A 24 20.43 6.28 -17.88
C LYS A 24 20.02 7.67 -17.37
N LEU A 25 18.76 7.87 -16.99
CA LEU A 25 18.24 9.14 -16.48
C LEU A 25 18.62 9.33 -15.00
N LYS A 26 19.88 9.72 -14.73
CA LYS A 26 20.41 9.81 -13.36
C LYS A 26 19.77 10.87 -12.46
N LYS A 27 19.10 11.86 -13.06
CA LYS A 27 18.35 12.89 -12.32
C LYS A 27 16.88 12.57 -12.15
N LEU A 28 16.40 11.41 -12.63
CA LEU A 28 14.99 11.05 -12.53
C LEU A 28 14.60 10.85 -11.06
N ARG A 29 13.61 11.60 -10.62
CA ARG A 29 13.03 11.58 -9.27
C ARG A 29 11.65 10.97 -9.26
N HIS A 30 10.89 11.15 -10.33
CA HIS A 30 9.50 10.73 -10.41
C HIS A 30 9.27 9.90 -11.66
N LEU A 31 8.91 8.64 -11.46
CA LEU A 31 8.45 7.74 -12.52
C LEU A 31 6.99 7.37 -12.25
N ILE A 32 6.09 7.94 -13.04
CA ILE A 32 4.65 7.90 -12.83
C ILE A 32 4.00 7.23 -14.04
N GLY A 33 3.14 6.24 -13.80
CA GLY A 33 2.38 5.59 -14.85
C GLY A 33 1.16 4.86 -14.29
N CYS A 34 0.49 4.12 -15.16
CA CYS A 34 -0.58 3.18 -14.83
C CYS A 34 -0.10 1.78 -15.18
N GLU A 35 0.23 0.96 -14.17
CA GLU A 35 0.66 -0.43 -14.34
C GLU A 35 1.83 -0.58 -15.34
N ILE A 36 2.97 0.01 -14.99
CA ILE A 36 4.19 -0.05 -15.79
C ILE A 36 4.97 -1.33 -15.49
N SER A 37 5.37 -2.03 -16.53
CA SER A 37 6.32 -3.13 -16.47
C SER A 37 7.75 -2.60 -16.53
N LEU A 38 8.53 -2.98 -15.52
CA LEU A 38 9.96 -2.68 -15.43
C LEU A 38 10.82 -3.89 -15.87
N ILE A 39 10.29 -4.77 -16.72
CA ILE A 39 11.00 -5.98 -17.15
C ILE A 39 12.36 -5.73 -17.79
N LEU A 40 12.49 -4.63 -18.53
CA LEU A 40 13.75 -4.21 -19.16
C LEU A 40 14.65 -3.38 -18.23
N LEU A 41 14.20 -3.10 -16.99
CA LEU A 41 14.90 -2.32 -15.98
C LEU A 41 15.17 -3.13 -14.70
N LYS A 42 14.80 -4.41 -14.68
CA LYS A 42 14.83 -5.25 -13.47
C LYS A 42 16.23 -5.41 -12.88
N ASP A 43 17.27 -5.21 -13.68
CA ASP A 43 18.68 -5.35 -13.28
C ASP A 43 19.34 -3.99 -13.00
N GLU A 44 18.74 -2.89 -13.49
CA GLU A 44 19.32 -1.55 -13.49
C GLU A 44 18.60 -0.56 -12.58
N ILE A 45 17.33 -0.81 -12.22
CA ILE A 45 16.49 0.12 -11.44
C ILE A 45 17.16 0.50 -10.11
N GLY A 46 17.89 -0.43 -9.47
CA GLY A 46 18.59 -0.18 -8.22
C GLY A 46 19.71 0.88 -8.32
N GLY A 47 20.18 1.17 -9.54
CA GLY A 47 21.12 2.25 -9.83
C GLY A 47 20.48 3.63 -10.07
N MET A 48 19.14 3.73 -10.02
CA MET A 48 18.38 4.98 -10.17
C MET A 48 18.16 5.66 -8.80
N THR A 49 19.24 5.91 -8.09
CA THR A 49 19.23 6.30 -6.66
C THR A 49 18.60 7.65 -6.34
N SER A 50 18.33 8.49 -7.35
CA SER A 50 17.59 9.76 -7.23
C SER A 50 16.06 9.57 -7.17
N LEU A 51 15.55 8.36 -7.43
CA LEU A 51 14.11 8.11 -7.47
C LEU A 51 13.47 8.30 -6.09
N GLN A 52 12.38 9.07 -6.08
CA GLN A 52 11.57 9.42 -4.92
C GLN A 52 10.12 8.93 -5.07
N THR A 53 9.65 8.79 -6.31
CA THR A 53 8.29 8.31 -6.61
C THR A 53 8.33 7.25 -7.70
N LEU A 54 7.75 6.10 -7.39
CA LEU A 54 7.54 5.01 -8.34
C LEU A 54 6.13 4.45 -8.16
N CYS A 55 5.25 4.73 -9.11
CA CYS A 55 3.82 4.42 -8.98
C CYS A 55 3.37 3.31 -9.91
N TYR A 56 2.62 2.35 -9.35
CA TYR A 56 1.93 1.26 -10.06
C TYR A 56 2.87 0.42 -10.94
N VAL A 57 3.88 -0.19 -10.33
CA VAL A 57 4.75 -1.17 -10.99
C VAL A 57 4.05 -2.52 -11.03
N ASP A 58 3.94 -3.09 -12.22
CA ASP A 58 3.40 -4.43 -12.44
C ASP A 58 4.45 -5.50 -12.11
N LEU A 59 4.12 -6.36 -11.15
CA LEU A 59 4.97 -7.46 -10.70
C LEU A 59 4.67 -8.80 -11.38
N ASN A 60 3.67 -8.90 -12.28
CA ASN A 60 3.33 -10.10 -13.03
C ASN A 60 4.30 -10.34 -14.21
N MET A 61 5.58 -10.55 -13.90
CA MET A 61 6.63 -10.64 -14.91
C MET A 61 7.77 -11.60 -14.52
N LYS A 62 8.47 -12.12 -15.54
CA LYS A 62 9.67 -12.95 -15.33
C LYS A 62 10.77 -12.13 -14.67
N GLY A 63 11.38 -12.69 -13.63
CA GLY A 63 12.44 -12.01 -12.87
C GLY A 63 11.95 -11.02 -11.82
N VAL A 64 10.69 -11.10 -11.41
CA VAL A 64 10.09 -10.24 -10.36
C VAL A 64 10.91 -10.21 -9.06
N VAL A 65 11.45 -11.33 -8.60
CA VAL A 65 12.30 -11.40 -7.39
C VAL A 65 13.53 -10.48 -7.52
N LYS A 66 14.13 -10.44 -8.71
CA LYS A 66 15.29 -9.58 -8.99
C LYS A 66 14.89 -8.11 -8.99
N LEU A 67 13.78 -7.78 -9.68
CA LEU A 67 13.22 -6.41 -9.67
C LEU A 67 12.96 -5.94 -8.23
N ILE A 68 12.25 -6.72 -7.43
CA ILE A 68 11.94 -6.41 -6.02
C ILE A 68 13.22 -6.17 -5.21
N THR A 69 14.21 -7.04 -5.37
CA THR A 69 15.51 -6.89 -4.69
C THR A 69 16.20 -5.58 -5.06
N GLU A 70 16.17 -5.20 -6.34
CA GLU A 70 16.73 -3.92 -6.80
C GLU A 70 15.93 -2.70 -6.31
N LEU A 71 14.61 -2.81 -6.13
CA LEU A 71 13.79 -1.76 -5.52
C LEU A 71 14.28 -1.41 -4.12
N GLY A 72 14.72 -2.39 -3.31
CA GLY A 72 15.27 -2.15 -1.97
C GLY A 72 16.54 -1.28 -1.93
N LYS A 73 17.19 -1.03 -3.07
CA LYS A 73 18.35 -0.13 -3.18
C LYS A 73 17.95 1.35 -3.32
N LEU A 74 16.68 1.65 -3.60
CA LEU A 74 16.19 3.01 -3.82
C LEU A 74 15.99 3.77 -2.49
N LYS A 75 17.08 4.11 -1.79
CA LYS A 75 17.03 4.68 -0.43
C LYS A 75 16.33 6.03 -0.30
N GLN A 76 16.14 6.76 -1.41
CA GLN A 76 15.41 8.03 -1.44
C GLN A 76 13.91 7.88 -1.76
N LEU A 77 13.44 6.64 -1.95
CA LEU A 77 12.06 6.39 -2.36
C LEU A 77 11.08 6.74 -1.23
N LYS A 78 10.18 7.67 -1.51
CA LYS A 78 9.13 8.14 -0.58
C LYS A 78 7.76 7.58 -0.90
N GLN A 79 7.52 7.26 -2.18
CA GLN A 79 6.26 6.71 -2.64
C GLN A 79 6.48 5.52 -3.55
N LEU A 80 5.88 4.39 -3.19
CA LEU A 80 5.92 3.14 -3.94
C LEU A 80 4.50 2.61 -4.14
N GLY A 81 4.14 2.32 -5.39
CA GLY A 81 2.92 1.60 -5.74
C GLY A 81 3.25 0.33 -6.51
N LEU A 82 2.73 -0.80 -6.05
CA LEU A 82 2.92 -2.12 -6.65
C LEU A 82 1.57 -2.74 -6.97
N VAL A 83 1.44 -3.35 -8.13
CA VAL A 83 0.25 -4.10 -8.54
C VAL A 83 0.63 -5.54 -8.91
N GLN A 84 -0.38 -6.41 -8.94
CA GLN A 84 -0.20 -7.83 -9.23
C GLN A 84 0.78 -8.52 -8.25
N VAL A 85 0.76 -8.11 -6.98
CA VAL A 85 1.58 -8.75 -5.94
C VAL A 85 1.03 -10.15 -5.67
N GLY A 86 1.82 -11.18 -5.96
CA GLY A 86 1.49 -12.59 -5.73
C GLY A 86 2.07 -13.10 -4.40
N ARG A 87 1.50 -14.20 -3.88
CA ARG A 87 1.93 -14.84 -2.62
C ARG A 87 3.43 -15.18 -2.61
N GLU A 88 3.97 -15.64 -3.73
CA GLU A 88 5.36 -16.05 -3.89
C GLU A 88 6.36 -14.89 -3.76
N THR A 89 5.92 -13.65 -3.97
CA THR A 89 6.78 -12.46 -3.89
C THR A 89 6.84 -11.84 -2.50
N GLY A 90 5.94 -12.24 -1.60
CA GLY A 90 5.74 -11.60 -0.29
C GLY A 90 7.03 -11.49 0.52
N MET A 91 7.74 -12.60 0.75
CA MET A 91 8.97 -12.61 1.56
C MET A 91 10.03 -11.63 1.02
N THR A 92 10.35 -11.71 -0.27
CA THR A 92 11.35 -10.83 -0.89
C THR A 92 10.90 -9.37 -0.89
N LEU A 93 9.59 -9.14 -1.09
CA LEU A 93 9.02 -7.80 -1.06
C LEU A 93 9.19 -7.16 0.30
N PHE A 94 8.81 -7.83 1.39
CA PHE A 94 8.94 -7.27 2.74
C PHE A 94 10.40 -7.00 3.13
N SER A 95 11.32 -7.92 2.81
CA SER A 95 12.75 -7.68 3.01
C SER A 95 13.21 -6.42 2.27
N SER A 96 12.75 -6.20 1.04
CA SER A 96 13.11 -5.03 0.25
C SER A 96 12.40 -3.75 0.73
N LEU A 97 11.18 -3.83 1.25
CA LEU A 97 10.48 -2.70 1.85
C LEU A 97 11.18 -2.22 3.13
N ASN A 98 11.74 -3.11 3.94
CA ASN A 98 12.50 -2.76 5.15
C ASN A 98 13.74 -1.91 4.85
N GLU A 99 14.28 -2.07 3.65
CA GLU A 99 15.43 -1.32 3.16
C GLU A 99 15.08 0.13 2.76
N LEU A 100 13.79 0.47 2.60
CA LEU A 100 13.29 1.77 2.13
C LEU A 100 12.95 2.72 3.29
N GLN A 101 13.97 3.14 4.04
CA GLN A 101 13.80 3.90 5.29
C GLN A 101 13.09 5.26 5.18
N GLN A 102 12.95 5.80 3.96
CA GLN A 102 12.26 7.07 3.69
C GLN A 102 10.85 6.88 3.11
N LEU A 103 10.33 5.65 3.07
CA LEU A 103 9.05 5.36 2.46
C LEU A 103 7.89 5.90 3.31
N GLU A 104 7.18 6.89 2.77
CA GLU A 104 6.04 7.56 3.41
C GLU A 104 4.70 7.06 2.87
N LYS A 105 4.67 6.60 1.60
CA LYS A 105 3.45 6.18 0.91
C LYS A 105 3.64 4.82 0.25
N LEU A 106 2.81 3.86 0.63
CA LEU A 106 2.85 2.50 0.11
C LEU A 106 1.45 2.10 -0.40
N ASN A 107 1.38 1.74 -1.68
CA ASN A 107 0.22 1.08 -2.29
C ASN A 107 0.60 -0.32 -2.73
N ILE A 108 -0.14 -1.33 -2.28
CA ILE A 108 0.03 -2.72 -2.69
C ILE A 108 -1.33 -3.23 -3.18
N GLU A 109 -1.36 -3.69 -4.43
CA GLU A 109 -2.53 -4.33 -5.02
C GLU A 109 -2.20 -5.78 -5.38
N SER A 110 -2.98 -6.72 -4.87
CA SER A 110 -2.78 -8.15 -5.11
C SER A 110 -3.02 -8.52 -6.56
N LYS A 111 -2.51 -9.68 -6.94
CA LYS A 111 -2.93 -10.34 -8.15
C LYS A 111 -4.42 -10.70 -8.05
N LEU A 112 -5.20 -10.30 -9.05
CA LEU A 112 -6.66 -10.52 -9.09
C LEU A 112 -7.05 -11.78 -9.89
N THR A 113 -6.09 -12.65 -10.23
CA THR A 113 -6.31 -13.75 -11.19
C THR A 113 -7.10 -14.94 -10.63
N SER A 114 -7.26 -15.03 -9.31
CA SER A 114 -8.23 -15.91 -8.68
C SER A 114 -8.81 -15.20 -7.46
N ASN A 115 -10.12 -15.31 -7.26
CA ASN A 115 -10.81 -14.73 -6.11
C ASN A 115 -10.29 -15.28 -4.76
N ASP A 116 -9.39 -16.26 -4.77
CA ASP A 116 -8.89 -17.00 -3.61
C ASP A 116 -7.42 -16.77 -3.28
N GLU A 117 -6.69 -15.96 -4.04
CA GLU A 117 -5.28 -15.73 -3.73
C GLU A 117 -5.14 -14.82 -2.49
N VAL A 118 -4.85 -15.46 -1.34
CA VAL A 118 -4.57 -14.75 -0.09
C VAL A 118 -3.08 -14.44 0.01
N ILE A 119 -2.74 -13.16 0.16
CA ILE A 119 -1.36 -12.76 0.39
C ILE A 119 -1.02 -12.91 1.88
N GLY A 120 -0.01 -13.73 2.16
CA GLY A 120 0.61 -13.79 3.49
C GLY A 120 1.50 -12.57 3.72
N LEU A 121 0.95 -11.52 4.33
CA LEU A 121 1.70 -10.31 4.73
C LEU A 121 2.26 -10.41 6.16
N ASN A 122 2.35 -11.62 6.74
CA ASN A 122 2.74 -11.89 8.14
C ASN A 122 4.25 -11.75 8.41
N LEU A 123 4.92 -10.85 7.71
CA LEU A 123 6.36 -10.65 7.82
C LEU A 123 6.65 -9.24 8.33
N ILE A 124 7.90 -9.07 8.76
CA ILE A 124 8.48 -7.92 9.48
C ILE A 124 7.86 -6.59 9.04
N SER A 125 7.57 -5.73 10.02
CA SER A 125 6.97 -4.42 9.81
C SER A 125 7.72 -3.63 8.74
N PRO A 126 7.03 -3.13 7.69
CA PRO A 126 7.61 -2.12 6.82
C PRO A 126 7.96 -0.88 7.63
N THR A 127 8.81 -0.05 7.04
CA THR A 127 9.56 1.01 7.72
C THR A 127 8.70 1.91 8.63
N PRO A 128 9.28 2.44 9.72
CA PRO A 128 8.53 3.25 10.70
C PRO A 128 7.96 4.55 10.13
N MET A 129 8.29 4.94 8.90
CA MET A 129 7.95 6.23 8.31
C MET A 129 6.66 6.23 7.48
N VAL A 130 6.00 5.09 7.30
CA VAL A 130 4.77 4.99 6.48
C VAL A 130 3.65 5.84 7.09
N GLN A 131 3.19 6.82 6.32
CA GLN A 131 2.08 7.73 6.66
C GLN A 131 0.81 7.40 5.89
N ASN A 132 0.93 6.86 4.67
CA ASN A 132 -0.21 6.50 3.85
C ASN A 132 -0.05 5.06 3.37
N LEU A 133 -0.95 4.20 3.82
CA LEU A 133 -0.98 2.79 3.44
C LEU A 133 -2.28 2.48 2.71
N ARG A 134 -2.15 1.97 1.50
CA ARG A 134 -3.25 1.35 0.75
C ARG A 134 -2.92 -0.11 0.50
N LEU A 135 -3.80 -0.99 1.00
CA LEU A 135 -3.76 -2.42 0.72
C LEU A 135 -5.03 -2.78 -0.03
N HIS A 136 -4.88 -3.21 -1.27
CA HIS A 136 -5.93 -3.75 -2.11
C HIS A 136 -5.64 -5.22 -2.35
N ALA A 137 -6.00 -6.08 -1.41
CA ALA A 137 -5.60 -7.49 -1.44
C ALA A 137 -6.45 -8.31 -0.49
N ARG A 138 -6.78 -9.56 -0.83
CA ARG A 138 -7.39 -10.53 0.09
C ARG A 138 -6.37 -10.93 1.16
N LEU A 139 -6.76 -10.82 2.43
CA LEU A 139 -5.90 -11.06 3.59
C LEU A 139 -6.48 -12.18 4.46
N GLU A 140 -5.61 -13.03 5.00
CA GLU A 140 -6.00 -14.06 5.99
C GLU A 140 -6.47 -13.38 7.29
N LYS A 141 -5.71 -12.37 7.71
CA LYS A 141 -5.97 -11.51 8.87
C LYS A 141 -5.33 -10.16 8.65
N LEU A 142 -5.67 -9.17 9.49
CA LEU A 142 -4.96 -7.90 9.48
C LEU A 142 -3.49 -8.12 9.87
N PRO A 143 -2.51 -7.68 9.06
CA PRO A 143 -1.10 -7.88 9.37
C PRO A 143 -0.70 -7.21 10.70
N GLU A 144 0.04 -7.94 11.54
CA GLU A 144 0.40 -7.52 12.90
C GLU A 144 1.30 -6.28 12.98
N TRP A 145 1.87 -5.87 11.86
CA TRP A 145 2.64 -4.65 11.77
C TRP A 145 1.78 -3.39 11.54
N ILE A 146 0.56 -3.52 11.01
CA ILE A 146 -0.32 -2.36 10.78
C ILE A 146 -0.63 -1.62 12.09
N PRO A 147 -1.02 -2.30 13.18
CA PRO A 147 -1.20 -1.66 14.48
C PRO A 147 0.06 -0.97 15.05
N LYS A 148 1.25 -1.30 14.52
CA LYS A 148 2.54 -0.77 14.99
C LYS A 148 3.00 0.46 14.21
N LEU A 149 2.27 0.90 13.17
CA LEU A 149 2.63 2.06 12.37
C LEU A 149 2.34 3.36 13.14
N GLN A 150 3.36 3.91 13.80
CA GLN A 150 3.20 5.10 14.63
C GLN A 150 2.92 6.39 13.83
N ASN A 151 3.38 6.46 12.58
CA ASN A 151 3.24 7.64 11.73
C ASN A 151 2.05 7.57 10.75
N ILE A 152 1.23 6.52 10.82
CA ILE A 152 0.13 6.34 9.88
C ILE A 152 -0.92 7.44 10.05
N VAL A 153 -1.22 8.12 8.95
CA VAL A 153 -2.22 9.19 8.84
C VAL A 153 -3.44 8.70 8.07
N GLN A 154 -3.20 7.92 7.02
CA GLN A 154 -4.25 7.35 6.19
C GLN A 154 -4.06 5.83 6.02
N LEU A 155 -5.09 5.08 6.37
CA LEU A 155 -5.17 3.64 6.14
C LEU A 155 -6.35 3.35 5.21
N LYS A 156 -6.07 2.70 4.08
CA LYS A 156 -7.08 2.20 3.15
C LYS A 156 -6.94 0.70 2.97
N LEU A 157 -8.01 -0.02 3.32
CA LEU A 157 -8.16 -1.45 3.09
C LEU A 157 -9.23 -1.66 2.02
N ALA A 158 -8.90 -2.39 0.97
CA ALA A 158 -9.81 -2.70 -0.12
C ALA A 158 -9.73 -4.19 -0.48
N PHE A 159 -10.88 -4.84 -0.70
CA PHE A 159 -10.96 -6.27 -1.06
C PHE A 159 -10.15 -7.19 -0.14
N SER A 160 -10.08 -6.82 1.14
CA SER A 160 -9.36 -7.55 2.18
C SER A 160 -10.04 -8.79 2.74
N HIS A 161 -11.36 -8.92 2.60
CA HIS A 161 -12.14 -10.06 3.12
C HIS A 161 -11.76 -10.45 4.56
N LEU A 162 -11.54 -9.45 5.42
CA LEU A 162 -11.19 -9.70 6.81
C LEU A 162 -12.41 -10.31 7.53
N ASN A 163 -12.19 -11.49 8.13
CA ASN A 163 -13.23 -12.20 8.90
C ASN A 163 -13.38 -11.64 10.32
N GLU A 164 -12.31 -11.10 10.89
CA GLU A 164 -12.28 -10.49 12.22
C GLU A 164 -12.40 -8.98 12.12
N ASP A 165 -13.03 -8.34 13.12
CA ASP A 165 -13.14 -6.88 13.21
C ASP A 165 -11.74 -6.22 13.32
N PRO A 166 -11.30 -5.48 12.28
CA PRO A 166 -10.00 -4.82 12.35
C PRO A 166 -9.99 -3.63 13.31
N MET A 167 -11.15 -3.11 13.73
CA MET A 167 -11.25 -1.88 14.53
C MET A 167 -10.53 -2.02 15.87
N LYS A 168 -10.72 -3.16 16.54
CA LYS A 168 -10.04 -3.46 17.81
C LYS A 168 -8.52 -3.40 17.70
N SER A 169 -7.97 -3.79 16.56
CA SER A 169 -6.52 -3.82 16.33
C SER A 169 -5.93 -2.46 16.00
N ILE A 170 -6.70 -1.57 15.35
CA ILE A 170 -6.18 -0.28 14.84
C ILE A 170 -6.68 0.94 15.62
N GLN A 171 -7.54 0.76 16.62
CA GLN A 171 -8.11 1.84 17.43
C GLN A 171 -7.09 2.75 18.13
N ASN A 172 -5.89 2.23 18.41
CA ASN A 172 -4.82 2.93 19.13
C ASN A 172 -3.84 3.67 18.20
N LEU A 173 -4.09 3.72 16.89
CA LEU A 173 -3.26 4.47 15.94
C LEU A 173 -3.44 5.99 16.18
N GLN A 174 -2.56 6.57 16.98
CA GLN A 174 -2.69 7.93 17.52
C GLN A 174 -2.62 9.06 16.49
N ASN A 175 -2.16 8.76 15.26
CA ASN A 175 -2.04 9.74 14.18
C ASN A 175 -3.00 9.47 13.02
N LEU A 176 -3.82 8.42 13.11
CA LEU A 176 -4.76 8.05 12.06
C LEU A 176 -5.88 9.10 11.97
N LEU A 177 -5.93 9.81 10.84
CA LEU A 177 -6.94 10.83 10.55
C LEU A 177 -7.99 10.33 9.56
N SER A 178 -7.62 9.41 8.68
CA SER A 178 -8.51 8.87 7.64
C SER A 178 -8.42 7.35 7.60
N LEU A 179 -9.57 6.70 7.73
CA LEU A 179 -9.73 5.27 7.56
C LEU A 179 -10.71 5.02 6.42
N SER A 180 -10.29 4.20 5.46
CA SER A 180 -11.14 3.78 4.36
C SER A 180 -11.20 2.27 4.26
N ILE A 181 -12.41 1.71 4.24
CA ILE A 181 -12.66 0.28 4.09
C ILE A 181 -13.61 0.13 2.90
N ILE A 182 -13.16 -0.48 1.81
CA ILE A 182 -13.89 -0.43 0.53
C ILE A 182 -13.97 -1.83 -0.10
N GLY A 183 -15.08 -2.13 -0.76
CA GLY A 183 -15.21 -3.28 -1.67
C GLY A 183 -14.86 -4.62 -1.03
N TYR A 184 -15.79 -5.22 -0.28
CA TYR A 184 -15.59 -6.52 0.39
C TYR A 184 -14.35 -6.61 1.30
N ALA A 185 -13.89 -5.48 1.84
CA ALA A 185 -12.74 -5.50 2.75
C ALA A 185 -13.02 -6.15 4.11
N TYR A 186 -14.29 -6.27 4.47
CA TYR A 186 -14.75 -6.78 5.74
C TYR A 186 -16.00 -7.63 5.53
N GLU A 187 -16.00 -8.86 6.04
CA GLU A 187 -17.09 -9.83 5.85
C GLU A 187 -18.06 -9.88 7.03
N SER A 188 -17.73 -9.25 8.17
CA SER A 188 -18.61 -9.25 9.32
C SER A 188 -19.74 -8.22 9.21
N THR A 189 -20.80 -8.50 9.95
CA THR A 189 -22.05 -7.75 9.94
C THR A 189 -22.03 -6.52 10.87
N SER A 190 -21.02 -6.41 11.74
CA SER A 190 -20.94 -5.30 12.71
C SER A 190 -19.56 -4.68 12.80
N LEU A 191 -19.50 -3.34 12.93
CA LEU A 191 -18.29 -2.62 13.31
C LEU A 191 -18.37 -2.19 14.78
N GLN A 192 -17.32 -2.50 15.56
CA GLN A 192 -17.26 -2.17 16.98
C GLN A 192 -16.13 -1.18 17.28
N PHE A 193 -16.52 0.01 17.72
CA PHE A 193 -15.61 1.05 18.19
C PHE A 193 -15.62 1.07 19.72
N GLN A 194 -14.54 0.60 20.34
CA GLN A 194 -14.45 0.43 21.79
C GLN A 194 -14.23 1.76 22.52
N ASP A 195 -14.50 1.78 23.83
CA ASP A 195 -14.36 2.94 24.70
C ASP A 195 -12.98 3.60 24.54
N GLY A 196 -12.98 4.90 24.22
CA GLY A 196 -11.75 5.66 23.99
C GLY A 196 -11.00 5.33 22.67
N GLY A 197 -11.54 4.51 21.77
CA GLY A 197 -10.93 4.20 20.49
C GLY A 197 -10.95 5.37 19.49
N PHE A 198 -9.94 5.44 18.59
CA PHE A 198 -9.90 6.36 17.45
C PHE A 198 -10.04 7.85 17.79
N GLN A 199 -9.27 8.32 18.78
CA GLN A 199 -9.40 9.69 19.32
C GLN A 199 -9.15 10.82 18.31
N LYS A 200 -8.36 10.59 17.25
CA LYS A 200 -8.04 11.61 16.23
C LYS A 200 -8.67 11.36 14.86
N LEU A 201 -9.42 10.27 14.69
CA LEU A 201 -9.99 9.92 13.39
C LEU A 201 -11.00 10.99 12.97
N LYS A 202 -10.81 11.58 11.79
CA LYS A 202 -11.68 12.64 11.23
C LYS A 202 -12.57 12.15 10.10
N GLY A 203 -12.07 11.21 9.29
CA GLY A 203 -12.82 10.63 8.18
C GLY A 203 -12.87 9.12 8.30
N LEU A 204 -14.08 8.58 8.34
CA LEU A 204 -14.36 7.17 8.15
C LEU A 204 -15.16 7.02 6.85
N PHE A 205 -14.50 6.52 5.82
CA PHE A 205 -15.10 6.34 4.51
C PHE A 205 -15.28 4.87 4.24
N HIS A 206 -16.52 4.50 4.02
CA HIS A 206 -16.88 3.15 3.71
C HIS A 206 -17.70 3.11 2.43
N ALA A 207 -17.39 2.15 1.57
CA ALA A 207 -18.17 1.90 0.37
C ALA A 207 -18.38 0.40 0.17
N GLN A 208 -19.63 0.01 -0.04
CA GLN A 208 -20.06 -1.35 -0.43
C GLN A 208 -19.92 -2.43 0.67
N MET A 209 -20.34 -2.15 1.91
CA MET A 209 -20.61 -3.21 2.90
C MET A 209 -22.00 -3.80 2.66
N ARG A 210 -22.12 -4.79 1.77
CA ARG A 210 -23.43 -5.44 1.53
C ARG A 210 -23.99 -6.16 2.76
N ASN A 211 -23.13 -6.52 3.72
CA ASN A 211 -23.49 -7.35 4.87
C ASN A 211 -23.50 -6.59 6.21
N LEU A 212 -23.08 -5.31 6.26
CA LEU A 212 -23.08 -4.56 7.51
C LEU A 212 -24.52 -4.21 7.92
N ASN A 213 -24.92 -4.66 9.11
CA ASN A 213 -26.24 -4.40 9.67
C ASN A 213 -26.20 -3.65 11.01
N SER A 214 -25.02 -3.47 11.61
CA SER A 214 -24.88 -2.81 12.91
C SER A 214 -23.57 -2.04 13.04
N ILE A 215 -23.61 -0.88 13.70
CA ILE A 215 -22.43 -0.13 14.12
C ILE A 215 -22.59 0.17 15.60
N VAL A 216 -21.63 -0.29 16.40
CA VAL A 216 -21.59 -0.08 17.84
C VAL A 216 -20.47 0.90 18.15
N ILE A 217 -20.82 2.03 18.75
CA ILE A 217 -19.89 3.07 19.18
C ILE A 217 -20.01 3.18 20.70
N GLU A 218 -18.99 2.71 21.40
CA GLU A 218 -18.91 2.84 22.85
C GLU A 218 -18.57 4.29 23.25
N LYS A 219 -18.73 4.58 24.55
CA LYS A 219 -18.50 5.91 25.10
C LYS A 219 -17.10 6.42 24.73
N GLY A 220 -16.99 7.70 24.41
CA GLY A 220 -15.69 8.32 24.13
C GLY A 220 -14.93 7.77 22.90
N ALA A 221 -15.52 6.88 22.09
CA ALA A 221 -14.95 6.49 20.80
C ALA A 221 -15.24 7.56 19.73
N LEU A 222 -14.38 7.67 18.71
CA LEU A 222 -14.60 8.50 17.52
C LEU A 222 -14.89 9.99 17.80
N VAL A 223 -14.40 10.54 18.92
CA VAL A 223 -14.73 11.90 19.39
C VAL A 223 -14.33 13.03 18.43
N SER A 224 -13.40 12.78 17.51
CA SER A 224 -12.94 13.75 16.50
C SER A 224 -13.55 13.55 15.12
N LEU A 225 -14.51 12.63 14.97
CA LEU A 225 -15.05 12.27 13.66
C LEU A 225 -15.84 13.43 13.05
N GLN A 226 -15.53 13.76 11.79
CA GLN A 226 -16.14 14.86 11.04
C GLN A 226 -16.93 14.35 9.85
N ASN A 227 -16.41 13.30 9.19
CA ASN A 227 -17.02 12.73 8.00
C ASN A 227 -17.21 11.22 8.22
N LEU A 228 -18.45 10.77 8.02
CA LEU A 228 -18.85 9.38 8.03
C LEU A 228 -19.60 9.09 6.74
N GLU A 229 -19.04 8.24 5.89
CA GLU A 229 -19.67 7.70 4.69
C GLU A 229 -19.77 6.18 4.86
N LEU A 230 -20.95 5.60 4.64
CA LEU A 230 -21.28 4.19 4.86
C LEU A 230 -21.78 3.52 3.58
#